data_AF-A0A8S0FZE7-F1
#
_entry.id   AF-A0A8S0FZE7-F1
#
_cell.length_a   1.000
_cell.length_b   1.000
_cell.length_c   1.000
_cell.angle_alpha   90.00
_cell.angle_beta   90.00
_cell.angle_gamma   90.00
#
_symmetry.space_group_name_H-M   'P 1'
#
loop_
_entity.id
_entity.type
_entity.pdbx_description
1 polymer ?
#
loop_
_entity_poly.entity_id
_entity_poly.type
_entity_poly.pdbx_seq_one_letter_code
_entity_poly.pdbx_strand_id
1 'polypeptide(L)'
;MKICIDDGSTNIKLAWTENGERRNAISPNSFKSEWSAPFGGMQPANYMLDGVRYGFDPVSDRFVQTTDTQYQYSDVNVIAIHHALVKSGITPQEVDVVVTLPLL
;
A
#
# COMPACT_ATOMS: atom_id res chain seq x y z
N MET A 1 4.05 -12.03 -12.23
CA MET A 1 4.84 -12.38 -11.01
C MET A 1 3.89 -12.65 -9.86
N LYS A 2 4.12 -13.67 -9.00
CA LYS A 2 3.25 -13.95 -7.83
C LYS A 2 3.78 -13.28 -6.56
N ILE A 3 2.93 -12.52 -5.88
CA ILE A 3 3.28 -11.75 -4.67
C ILE A 3 2.28 -12.09 -3.55
N CYS A 4 2.79 -12.48 -2.39
CA CYS A 4 1.98 -12.60 -1.18
C CYS A 4 1.99 -11.27 -0.44
N ILE A 5 0.82 -10.78 -0.06
CA ILE A 5 0.60 -9.47 0.54
C ILE A 5 -0.19 -9.66 1.84
N ASP A 6 0.45 -9.37 2.98
CA ASP A 6 -0.25 -9.12 4.23
C ASP A 6 -0.61 -7.63 4.24
N ASP A 7 -1.86 -7.34 3.92
CA ASP A 7 -2.45 -6.02 3.74
C ASP A 7 -3.15 -5.50 5.00
N GLY A 8 -2.54 -5.74 6.18
CA GLY A 8 -3.04 -5.20 7.43
C GLY A 8 -3.14 -3.66 7.46
N SER A 9 -4.11 -3.13 8.22
CA SER A 9 -4.44 -1.70 8.26
C SER A 9 -3.32 -0.76 8.77
N THR A 10 -2.26 -1.30 9.39
CA THR A 10 -1.09 -0.52 9.83
C THR A 10 0.02 -0.52 8.78
N ASN A 11 0.33 -1.70 8.22
CA ASN A 11 1.44 -1.89 7.31
C ASN A 11 1.09 -2.98 6.30
N ILE A 12 1.39 -2.69 5.03
CA ILE A 12 1.39 -3.65 3.94
C ILE A 12 2.76 -4.33 3.92
N LYS A 13 2.80 -5.66 4.01
CA LYS A 13 4.03 -6.45 3.87
C LYS A 13 3.93 -7.34 2.63
N LEU A 14 4.96 -7.27 1.81
CA LEU A 14 5.06 -7.99 0.54
C LEU A 14 6.12 -9.07 0.68
N ALA A 15 5.86 -10.23 0.10
CA ALA A 15 6.84 -11.28 -0.07
C ALA A 15 6.71 -11.90 -1.47
N TRP A 16 7.83 -12.04 -2.16
CA TRP A 16 7.89 -12.68 -3.48
C TRP A 16 9.21 -13.42 -3.64
N THR A 17 9.29 -14.23 -4.70
CA THR A 17 10.53 -14.89 -5.12
C THR A 17 10.96 -14.33 -6.46
N GLU A 18 12.23 -13.92 -6.55
CA GLU A 18 12.84 -13.42 -7.77
C GLU A 18 14.22 -14.06 -7.91
N ASN A 19 14.49 -14.65 -9.07
CA ASN A 19 15.75 -15.36 -9.34
C ASN A 19 16.12 -16.45 -8.30
N GLY A 20 15.11 -17.10 -7.71
CA GLY A 20 15.29 -18.12 -6.67
C GLY A 20 15.52 -17.57 -5.26
N GLU A 21 15.60 -16.24 -5.09
CA GLU A 21 15.77 -15.59 -3.80
C GLU A 21 14.45 -15.05 -3.27
N ARG A 22 14.24 -15.18 -1.96
CA ARG A 22 13.09 -14.58 -1.28
C ARG A 22 13.35 -13.10 -1.02
N ARG A 23 12.43 -12.26 -1.47
CA ARG A 23 12.44 -10.81 -1.27
C ARG A 23 11.24 -10.39 -0.41
N ASN A 24 11.37 -9.26 0.28
CA ASN A 24 10.29 -8.67 1.05
C ASN A 24 10.33 -7.14 0.98
N ALA A 25 9.19 -6.51 1.25
CA ALA A 25 9.06 -5.07 1.41
C ALA A 25 7.98 -4.77 2.45
N ILE A 26 8.10 -3.64 3.14
CA ILE A 26 7.10 -3.15 4.10
C ILE A 26 6.78 -1.70 3.74
N SER A 27 5.49 -1.37 3.70
CA SER A 27 5.01 -0.01 3.45
C SER A 27 3.93 0.35 4.47
N PRO A 28 4.01 1.54 5.09
CA PRO A 28 2.99 1.98 6.04
C PRO A 28 1.70 2.35 5.31
N ASN A 29 0.57 2.08 5.95
CA ASN A 29 -0.74 2.53 5.48
C ASN A 29 -1.05 3.93 6.04
N SER A 30 -0.67 4.96 5.29
CA SER A 30 -0.80 6.36 5.71
C SER A 30 -1.26 7.24 4.55
N PHE A 31 -2.57 7.21 4.30
CA PHE A 31 -3.20 7.92 3.20
C PHE A 31 -4.29 8.87 3.67
N LYS A 32 -4.40 10.00 2.98
CA LYS A 32 -5.47 10.99 3.14
C LYS A 32 -6.23 11.18 1.83
N SER A 33 -7.51 11.55 1.93
CA SER A 33 -8.41 11.80 0.80
C SER A 33 -8.17 13.18 0.12
N GLU A 34 -6.92 13.53 -0.07
CA GLU A 34 -6.46 14.72 -0.76
C GLU A 34 -5.03 14.49 -1.27
N TRP A 35 -4.58 15.26 -2.26
CA TRP A 35 -3.19 15.16 -2.69
C TRP A 35 -2.23 15.69 -1.62
N SER A 36 -1.10 15.00 -1.47
CA SER A 36 0.04 15.49 -0.72
C SER A 36 0.77 16.56 -1.50
N ALA A 37 1.17 17.63 -0.81
CA ALA A 37 2.03 18.66 -1.36
C ALA A 37 3.48 18.17 -1.38
N PRO A 38 4.31 18.64 -2.34
CA PRO A 38 5.73 18.36 -2.33
C PRO A 38 6.37 18.96 -1.06
N PHE A 39 7.19 18.17 -0.37
CA PHE A 39 7.97 18.61 0.79
C PHE A 39 9.44 18.24 0.57
N GLY A 40 10.36 19.17 0.85
CA GLY A 40 11.80 18.91 0.78
C GLY A 40 12.34 18.48 -0.60
N GLY A 41 11.69 18.88 -1.70
CA GLY A 41 12.12 18.53 -3.06
C GLY A 41 11.76 17.11 -3.50
N MET A 42 11.07 16.33 -2.66
CA MET A 42 10.55 15.01 -3.03
C MET A 42 9.22 15.13 -3.78
N GLN A 43 9.05 14.30 -4.81
CA GLN A 43 7.76 14.15 -5.49
C GLN A 43 6.78 13.43 -4.56
N PRO A 44 5.59 14.00 -4.31
CA PRO A 44 4.58 13.34 -3.49
C PRO A 44 4.02 12.11 -4.20
N ALA A 45 3.75 11.05 -3.43
CA ALA A 45 3.04 9.89 -3.95
C ALA A 45 1.53 10.16 -3.91
N ASN A 46 1.02 10.67 -5.03
CA ASN A 46 -0.39 11.00 -5.22
C ASN A 46 -1.05 10.01 -6.18
N TYR A 47 -2.26 9.60 -5.85
CA TYR A 47 -3.06 8.62 -6.58
C TYR A 47 -4.46 9.17 -6.85
N MET A 48 -5.13 8.57 -7.83
CA MET A 48 -6.52 8.81 -8.13
C MET A 48 -7.20 7.48 -8.41
N LEU A 49 -8.32 7.22 -7.73
CA LEU A 49 -9.18 6.06 -7.95
C LEU A 49 -10.61 6.57 -8.03
N ASP A 50 -11.32 6.25 -9.12
CA ASP A 50 -12.71 6.65 -9.36
C ASP A 50 -13.00 8.15 -9.13
N GLY A 51 -12.05 9.01 -9.49
CA GLY A 51 -12.15 10.46 -9.35
C GLY A 51 -11.85 11.01 -7.94
N VAL A 52 -11.64 10.13 -6.96
CA VAL A 52 -11.20 10.50 -5.61
C VAL A 52 -9.68 10.57 -5.57
N ARG A 53 -9.16 11.62 -4.92
CA ARG A 53 -7.72 11.87 -4.79
C ARG A 53 -7.19 11.30 -3.48
N TYR A 54 -6.05 10.62 -3.56
CA TYR A 54 -5.35 10.10 -2.40
C TYR A 54 -3.90 10.58 -2.40
N GLY A 55 -3.40 10.92 -1.21
CA GLY A 55 -2.02 11.36 -1.00
C GLY A 55 -1.39 10.56 0.12
N PHE A 56 -0.19 10.04 -0.13
CA PHE A 56 0.61 9.41 0.91
C PHE A 56 1.18 10.48 1.86
N ASP A 57 1.05 10.27 3.16
CA ASP A 57 1.57 11.17 4.19
C ASP A 57 2.60 10.42 5.07
N PRO A 58 3.91 10.64 4.89
CA PRO A 58 4.94 9.90 5.61
C PRO A 58 5.03 10.25 7.10
N VAL A 59 4.41 11.36 7.54
CA VAL A 59 4.48 11.84 8.93
C VAL A 59 3.13 11.75 9.65
N SER A 60 2.11 11.20 9.00
CA SER A 60 0.82 11.04 9.66
C SER A 60 0.90 10.06 10.82
N ASP A 61 0.33 10.46 11.94
CA ASP A 61 0.00 9.62 13.09
C ASP A 61 -1.38 8.96 12.93
N ARG A 62 -2.06 9.18 11.80
CA ARG A 62 -3.37 8.57 11.51
C ARG A 62 -3.18 7.12 11.08
N PHE A 63 -2.98 6.24 12.04
CA PHE A 63 -3.15 4.81 11.82
C PHE A 63 -4.65 4.46 11.82
N VAL A 64 -5.10 3.76 10.78
CA VAL A 64 -6.41 3.11 10.79
C VAL A 64 -6.38 2.04 11.88
N GLN A 65 -7.23 2.17 12.91
CA GLN A 65 -7.28 1.21 14.01
C GLN A 65 -7.41 -0.22 13.48
N THR A 66 -6.62 -1.13 14.03
CA THR A 66 -6.44 -2.52 13.57
C THR A 66 -7.69 -3.40 13.59
N THR A 67 -8.78 -2.92 14.18
CA THR A 67 -10.09 -3.60 14.19
C THR A 67 -11.04 -3.11 13.10
N ASP A 68 -10.59 -2.23 12.22
CA ASP A 68 -11.42 -1.75 11.10
C ASP A 68 -11.48 -2.80 9.99
N THR A 69 -12.45 -3.71 10.07
CA THR A 69 -12.73 -4.67 8.99
C THR A 69 -13.20 -3.99 7.70
N GLN A 70 -13.72 -2.75 7.76
CA GLN A 70 -14.14 -2.00 6.57
C GLN A 70 -12.93 -1.57 5.75
N TYR A 71 -11.78 -1.34 6.39
CA TYR A 71 -10.53 -1.04 5.69
C TYR A 71 -10.21 -2.06 4.60
N GLN A 72 -10.42 -3.36 4.85
CA GLN A 72 -10.09 -4.44 3.90
C GLN A 72 -10.91 -4.39 2.61
N TYR A 73 -12.02 -3.65 2.60
CA TYR A 73 -12.88 -3.45 1.43
C TYR A 73 -12.88 -2.01 0.93
N SER A 74 -11.95 -1.18 1.44
CA SER A 74 -11.88 0.24 1.12
C SER A 74 -10.96 0.52 -0.06
N ASP A 75 -11.22 1.62 -0.76
CA ASP A 75 -10.32 2.18 -1.78
C ASP A 75 -8.92 2.48 -1.21
N VAL A 76 -8.84 2.82 0.07
CA VAL A 76 -7.55 3.10 0.73
C VAL A 76 -6.69 1.84 0.79
N ASN A 77 -7.27 0.65 1.03
CA ASN A 77 -6.53 -0.62 0.98
C ASN A 77 -5.96 -0.85 -0.43
N VAL A 78 -6.76 -0.65 -1.48
CA VAL A 78 -6.32 -0.78 -2.87
C VAL A 78 -5.14 0.17 -3.15
N ILE A 79 -5.28 1.44 -2.78
CA ILE A 79 -4.22 2.44 -2.94
C ILE A 79 -2.96 2.05 -2.15
N ALA A 80 -3.09 1.56 -0.92
CA ALA A 80 -1.96 1.16 -0.08
C ALA A 80 -1.21 -0.03 -0.67
N ILE A 81 -1.91 -1.04 -1.20
CA ILE A 81 -1.31 -2.18 -1.91
C ILE A 81 -0.53 -1.70 -3.13
N HIS A 82 -1.14 -0.84 -3.96
CA HIS A 82 -0.48 -0.30 -5.16
C HIS A 82 0.74 0.56 -4.82
N HIS A 83 0.65 1.39 -3.77
CA HIS A 83 1.79 2.16 -3.28
C HIS A 83 2.93 1.25 -2.84
N ALA A 84 2.62 0.20 -2.09
CA ALA A 84 3.62 -0.74 -1.60
C ALA A 84 4.29 -1.52 -2.75
N LEU A 85 3.53 -1.89 -3.80
CA LEU A 85 4.08 -2.46 -5.04
C LEU A 85 5.04 -1.49 -5.74
N VAL A 86 4.66 -0.22 -5.91
CA VAL A 86 5.53 0.81 -6.50
C VAL A 86 6.81 1.02 -5.68
N LYS A 87 6.69 1.00 -4.35
CA LYS A 87 7.83 1.20 -3.43
C LYS A 87 8.71 -0.04 -3.24
N SER A 88 8.25 -1.22 -3.66
CA SER A 88 9.00 -2.48 -3.56
C SER A 88 10.23 -2.56 -4.46
N GLY A 89 10.32 -1.71 -5.49
CA GLY A 89 11.36 -1.77 -6.51
C GLY A 89 11.10 -2.77 -7.64
N ILE A 90 9.99 -3.52 -7.59
CA ILE A 90 9.54 -4.36 -8.69
C ILE A 90 9.22 -3.48 -9.91
N THR A 91 9.78 -3.81 -11.07
CA THR A 91 9.44 -3.14 -12.34
C THR A 91 7.94 -3.27 -12.59
N PRO A 92 7.21 -2.16 -12.86
CA PRO A 92 5.77 -2.20 -13.14
C PRO A 92 5.42 -3.22 -14.22
N GLN A 93 4.53 -4.15 -13.87
CA GLN A 93 4.10 -5.27 -14.69
C GLN A 93 2.80 -5.86 -14.15
N GLU A 94 2.19 -6.79 -14.89
CA GLU A 94 1.08 -7.60 -14.37
C GLU A 94 1.56 -8.54 -13.25
N VAL A 95 0.81 -8.56 -12.16
CA VAL A 95 1.12 -9.35 -10.96
C VAL A 95 -0.11 -10.14 -10.52
N ASP A 96 0.14 -11.37 -10.07
CA ASP A 96 -0.84 -12.18 -9.35
C ASP A 96 -0.63 -11.96 -7.86
N VAL A 97 -1.66 -11.51 -7.15
CA VAL A 97 -1.57 -11.23 -5.71
C VAL A 97 -2.33 -12.26 -4.89
N VAL A 98 -1.79 -12.58 -3.72
CA VAL A 98 -2.50 -13.30 -2.66
C VAL A 98 -2.56 -12.37 -1.46
N VAL A 99 -3.78 -11.94 -1.09
CA VAL A 99 -4.04 -11.01 0.03
C VAL A 99 -4.53 -11.74 1.27
N THR A 100 -4.66 -11.02 2.39
CA THR A 100 -5.10 -11.57 3.67
C THR A 100 -6.43 -11.00 4.13
N LEU A 101 -7.19 -11.77 4.91
CA LEU A 101 -8.35 -11.27 5.65
C LEU A 101 -8.21 -11.62 7.13
N PRO A 102 -8.70 -10.76 8.05
CA PRO A 102 -8.72 -11.05 9.47
C PRO A 102 -9.51 -12.34 9.78
N LEU A 103 -9.03 -13.11 10.76
CA LEU A 103 -9.82 -14.17 11.38
C LEU A 103 -10.83 -13.47 12.30
N LEU A 104 -12.13 -13.58 11.97
CA LEU A 104 -13.23 -13.00 12.75
C LEU A 104 -13.28 -13.51 14.19
#